data_AF-A0A7C4GIT0-F1
#
_entry.id   AF-A0A7C4GIT0-F1
#
_cell.length_a   1.000
_cell.length_b   1.000
_cell.length_c   1.000
_cell.angle_alpha   90.00
_cell.angle_beta   90.00
_cell.angle_gamma   90.00
#
_symmetry.space_group_name_H-M   'P 1'
#
loop_
_entity.id
_entity.type
_entity.pdbx_description
1 polymer ?
#
loop_
_entity_poly.entity_id
_entity_poly.type
_entity_poly.pdbx_seq_one_letter_code
_entity_poly.pdbx_strand_id
1 'polypeptide(L)'
;MKHEYAACILKPRGPFHVGDREGMREWSDVFIHSDTLFSALCHSYLLLHGRDGKTGLDAFLTAMQDGEPPLRISSVFPFWKETFYFPIPHNQQPPNKDTRRVRFLPQAAFDPRFEVGAAADAGHGRHPASR
;
A
#
# COMPACT_ATOMS: atom_id res chain seq x y z
N MET A 1 9.93 -16.88 12.85
CA MET A 1 10.53 -15.63 12.36
C MET A 1 9.50 -14.53 12.51
N LYS A 2 9.81 -13.45 13.22
CA LYS A 2 8.89 -12.30 13.38
C LYS A 2 9.14 -11.38 12.19
N HIS A 3 8.18 -11.27 11.28
CA HIS A 3 8.27 -10.32 10.18
C HIS A 3 7.80 -8.96 10.70
N GLU A 4 8.71 -7.99 10.69
CA GLU A 4 8.39 -6.62 11.06
C GLU A 4 7.92 -5.88 9.80
N TYR A 5 6.72 -5.30 9.86
CA TYR A 5 6.15 -4.50 8.80
C TYR A 5 6.06 -3.05 9.26
N ALA A 6 6.49 -2.11 8.42
CA ALA A 6 6.25 -0.69 8.62
C ALA A 6 4.90 -0.30 8.00
N ALA A 7 4.05 0.39 8.77
CA ALA A 7 2.81 0.95 8.26
C ALA A 7 3.03 2.37 7.72
N CYS A 8 2.71 2.60 6.45
CA CYS A 8 2.68 3.92 5.82
C CYS A 8 1.22 4.37 5.67
N ILE A 9 0.82 5.43 6.39
CA ILE A 9 -0.55 5.93 6.38
C ILE A 9 -0.68 7.06 5.35
N LEU A 10 -1.36 6.79 4.24
CA LEU A 10 -1.69 7.81 3.25
C LEU A 10 -2.85 8.66 3.77
N LYS A 11 -2.63 9.98 3.87
CA LYS A 11 -3.66 10.97 4.23
C LYS A 11 -4.10 11.72 2.97
N PRO A 12 -5.23 11.35 2.34
CA PRO A 12 -5.67 11.99 1.10
C PRO A 12 -5.97 13.48 1.35
N ARG A 13 -5.53 14.34 0.42
CA ARG A 13 -5.89 15.78 0.43
C ARG A 13 -7.17 16.08 -0.36
N GLY A 14 -7.77 15.04 -0.94
CA GLY A 14 -8.97 15.05 -1.78
C GLY A 14 -9.39 13.62 -2.12
N PRO A 15 -10.48 13.42 -2.88
CA PRO A 15 -10.92 12.10 -3.29
C PRO A 15 -9.88 11.44 -4.22
N PHE A 16 -9.71 10.13 -4.07
CA PHE A 16 -8.89 9.33 -4.98
C PHE A 16 -9.72 8.81 -6.15
N HIS A 17 -9.11 8.78 -7.34
CA HIS A 17 -9.61 8.03 -8.48
C HIS A 17 -8.65 6.87 -8.73
N VAL A 18 -9.07 5.66 -8.37
CA VAL A 18 -8.28 4.44 -8.53
C VAL A 18 -8.84 3.69 -9.72
N GLY A 19 -8.20 3.84 -10.88
CA GLY A 19 -8.64 3.17 -12.10
C GLY A 19 -8.61 1.65 -11.96
N ASP A 20 -9.64 0.98 -12.48
CA ASP A 20 -9.75 -0.49 -12.46
C ASP A 20 -9.03 -1.12 -13.66
N ARG A 21 -9.22 -0.56 -14.87
CA ARG A 21 -8.59 -1.05 -16.11
C ARG A 21 -8.24 0.10 -17.05
N GLU A 22 -7.15 -0.05 -17.79
CA GLU A 22 -6.73 0.93 -18.80
C GLU A 22 -7.86 1.23 -19.79
N GLY A 23 -8.16 2.52 -19.99
CA GLY A 23 -9.20 2.99 -20.90
C GLY A 23 -10.61 3.09 -20.30
N MET A 24 -10.86 2.56 -19.11
CA MET A 24 -12.15 2.68 -18.41
C MET A 24 -12.10 3.73 -17.30
N ARG A 25 -12.57 4.95 -17.60
CA ARG A 25 -12.57 6.11 -16.68
C ARG A 25 -13.78 6.16 -15.74
N GLU A 26 -14.82 5.39 -16.04
CA GLU A 26 -16.08 5.40 -15.29
C GLU A 26 -16.07 4.47 -14.07
N TRP A 27 -15.01 3.66 -13.92
CA TRP A 27 -14.89 2.70 -12.84
C TRP A 27 -13.78 3.13 -11.88
N SER A 28 -14.03 2.94 -10.59
CA SER A 28 -13.02 3.16 -9.57
C SER A 28 -13.08 2.07 -8.51
N ASP A 29 -11.92 1.55 -8.12
CA ASP A 29 -11.82 0.64 -6.99
C ASP A 29 -11.78 1.41 -5.66
N VAL A 30 -12.11 0.73 -4.58
CA VAL A 30 -12.16 1.29 -3.22
C VAL A 30 -10.80 1.26 -2.52
N PHE A 31 -9.80 0.63 -3.13
CA PHE A 31 -8.45 0.49 -2.59
C PHE A 31 -7.42 0.39 -3.71
N ILE A 32 -6.16 0.75 -3.42
CA ILE A 32 -5.08 0.76 -4.41
C ILE A 32 -4.35 -0.58 -4.35
N HIS A 33 -4.28 -1.29 -5.48
CA HIS A 33 -3.57 -2.55 -5.58
C HIS A 33 -2.04 -2.36 -5.50
N SER A 34 -1.34 -3.39 -5.01
CA SER A 34 0.10 -3.35 -4.79
C SER A 34 0.92 -3.18 -6.06
N ASP A 35 0.45 -3.69 -7.20
CA ASP A 35 1.08 -3.53 -8.51
C ASP A 35 1.05 -2.07 -9.00
N THR A 36 -0.07 -1.38 -8.78
CA THR A 36 -0.24 0.05 -9.07
C THR A 36 0.67 0.87 -8.16
N LEU A 37 0.70 0.56 -6.86
CA LEU A 37 1.59 1.22 -5.91
C LEU A 37 3.07 0.99 -6.26
N PHE A 38 3.44 -0.24 -6.64
CA PHE A 38 4.79 -0.57 -7.08
C PHE A 38 5.16 0.17 -8.37
N SER A 39 4.24 0.27 -9.32
CA SER A 39 4.46 1.04 -10.55
C SER A 39 4.69 2.53 -10.27
N ALA A 40 3.90 3.11 -9.35
CA ALA A 40 4.10 4.49 -8.89
C ALA A 40 5.44 4.69 -8.18
N LEU A 41 5.87 3.71 -7.37
CA LEU A 41 7.18 3.70 -6.72
C LEU A 41 8.31 3.67 -7.76
N CYS A 42 8.25 2.76 -8.73
CA CYS A 42 9.23 2.65 -9.81
C CYS A 42 9.32 3.96 -10.63
N HIS A 43 8.18 4.56 -10.94
CA HIS A 43 8.15 5.84 -11.64
C HIS A 43 8.77 6.97 -10.82
N SER A 44 8.46 7.04 -9.52
CA SER A 44 9.07 8.01 -8.61
C SER A 44 10.57 7.81 -8.49
N TYR A 45 11.03 6.55 -8.39
CA TYR A 45 12.44 6.20 -8.35
C TYR A 45 13.17 6.61 -9.64
N LEU A 46 12.56 6.37 -10.80
CA LEU A 46 13.07 6.80 -12.09
C LEU A 46 13.24 8.33 -12.16
N LEU A 47 12.28 9.10 -11.66
CA LEU A 47 12.36 10.56 -11.64
C LEU A 47 13.47 11.08 -10.74
N LEU A 48 13.76 10.40 -9.62
CA LEU A 48 14.76 10.82 -8.64
C LEU A 48 16.18 10.36 -8.97
N HIS A 49 16.32 9.15 -9.53
CA HIS A 49 17.61 8.47 -9.69
C HIS A 49 17.96 8.13 -11.15
N GLY A 50 17.04 8.37 -12.09
CA GLY A 50 17.22 7.98 -13.49
C GLY A 50 17.17 6.47 -13.71
N ARG A 51 17.57 6.03 -14.91
CA ARG A 51 17.49 4.64 -15.37
C ARG A 51 18.82 3.87 -15.28
N ASP A 52 19.80 4.39 -14.55
CA ASP A 52 21.13 3.79 -14.49
C ASP A 52 21.13 2.37 -13.89
N GLY A 53 22.00 1.49 -14.39
CA GLY A 53 22.10 0.09 -13.98
C GLY A 53 22.94 -0.17 -12.72
N LYS A 54 23.58 0.85 -12.13
CA LYS A 54 24.33 0.74 -10.88
C LYS A 54 23.59 1.33 -9.69
N THR A 55 22.84 2.41 -9.92
CA THR A 55 22.18 3.19 -8.85
C THR A 55 20.77 3.66 -9.19
N GLY A 56 20.33 3.53 -10.44
CA GLY A 56 19.02 3.98 -10.91
C GLY A 56 17.96 2.88 -10.83
N LEU A 57 16.85 3.08 -11.55
CA LEU A 57 15.70 2.17 -11.55
C LEU A 57 16.09 0.72 -11.88
N ASP A 58 16.98 0.51 -12.85
CA ASP A 58 17.36 -0.83 -13.29
C ASP A 58 18.07 -1.59 -12.16
N ALA A 59 18.98 -0.93 -11.41
CA ALA A 59 19.61 -1.52 -10.23
C ALA A 59 18.61 -1.84 -9.12
N PHE A 60 17.65 -0.93 -8.87
CA PHE A 60 16.58 -1.14 -7.90
C PHE A 60 15.72 -2.37 -8.27
N LEU A 61 15.35 -2.53 -9.53
CA LEU A 61 14.55 -3.67 -9.98
C LEU A 61 15.31 -4.99 -9.88
N THR A 62 16.61 -5.01 -10.19
CA THR A 62 17.47 -6.19 -10.00
C THR A 62 17.53 -6.58 -8.52
N ALA A 63 17.78 -5.62 -7.63
CA ALA A 63 17.76 -5.81 -6.18
C ALA A 63 16.44 -6.45 -5.69
N MET A 64 15.30 -5.96 -6.20
CA MET A 64 13.98 -6.50 -5.87
C MET A 64 13.77 -7.95 -6.35
N GLN A 65 14.32 -8.31 -7.51
CA GLN A 65 14.24 -9.67 -8.06
C GLN A 65 15.13 -10.66 -7.29
N ASP A 66 16.32 -10.21 -6.90
CA ASP A 66 17.28 -10.99 -6.13
C ASP A 66 16.86 -11.14 -4.65
N GLY A 67 15.84 -10.37 -4.23
CA GLY A 67 15.30 -10.38 -2.87
C GLY A 67 16.09 -9.54 -1.87
N GLU A 68 16.97 -8.65 -2.34
CA GLU A 68 17.88 -7.85 -1.54
C GLU A 68 17.80 -6.36 -1.94
N PRO A 69 17.17 -5.49 -1.12
CA PRO A 69 16.55 -5.78 0.16
C PRO A 69 15.20 -6.51 -0.01
N PRO A 70 14.73 -7.26 1.02
CA PRO A 70 13.47 -7.98 0.98
C PRO A 70 12.28 -7.03 1.15
N LEU A 71 12.01 -6.20 0.13
CA LEU A 71 10.89 -5.28 0.13
C LEU A 71 9.63 -6.01 -0.36
N ARG A 72 8.67 -6.17 0.55
CA ARG A 72 7.32 -6.64 0.25
C ARG A 72 6.34 -5.53 0.58
N ILE A 73 5.52 -5.17 -0.40
CA ILE A 73 4.53 -4.10 -0.28
C ILE A 73 3.14 -4.73 -0.40
N SER A 74 2.26 -4.42 0.56
CA SER A 74 0.86 -4.80 0.47
C SER A 74 0.09 -3.85 -0.45
N SER A 75 -1.14 -4.22 -0.81
CA SER A 75 -2.10 -3.23 -1.31
C SER A 75 -2.40 -2.19 -0.21
N VAL A 76 -2.95 -1.04 -0.60
CA VAL A 76 -3.34 0.02 0.34
C VAL A 76 -4.70 -0.34 0.90
N PHE A 77 -4.81 -0.56 2.21
CA PHE A 77 -6.08 -0.90 2.84
C PHE A 77 -6.63 0.24 3.71
N PRO A 78 -7.94 0.23 4.02
CA PRO A 78 -8.53 1.26 4.87
C PRO A 78 -7.92 1.31 6.27
N PHE A 79 -7.74 2.53 6.76
CA PHE A 79 -7.35 2.83 8.13
C PHE A 79 -8.34 3.85 8.71
N TRP A 80 -8.98 3.51 9.82
CA TRP A 80 -10.02 4.36 10.42
C TRP A 80 -9.93 4.31 11.95
N LYS A 81 -9.90 5.50 12.59
CA LYS A 81 -9.85 5.65 14.05
C LYS A 81 -8.84 4.69 14.71
N GLU A 82 -7.60 4.71 14.24
CA GLU A 82 -6.51 3.87 14.76
C GLU A 82 -6.64 2.36 14.50
N THR A 83 -7.63 1.94 13.72
CA THR A 83 -7.86 0.55 13.37
C THR A 83 -7.47 0.30 11.91
N PHE A 84 -6.61 -0.70 11.69
CA PHE A 84 -6.33 -1.23 10.36
C PHE A 84 -7.40 -2.23 9.92
N TYR A 85 -7.74 -2.19 8.64
CA TYR A 85 -8.69 -3.12 8.04
C TYR A 85 -7.99 -3.92 6.94
N PHE A 86 -8.25 -5.22 6.87
CA PHE A 86 -7.62 -6.14 5.92
C PHE A 86 -8.67 -6.88 5.10
N PRO A 87 -8.36 -7.28 3.86
CA PRO A 87 -9.30 -8.03 3.03
C PRO A 87 -9.60 -9.40 3.64
N ILE A 88 -10.82 -9.88 3.48
CA ILE A 88 -11.20 -11.21 3.96
C ILE A 88 -10.43 -12.28 3.16
N PRO A 89 -9.65 -13.16 3.81
CA PRO A 89 -9.03 -14.29 3.13
C PRO A 89 -10.08 -15.16 2.43
N HIS A 90 -9.80 -15.59 1.21
CA HIS A 90 -10.76 -16.39 0.43
C HIS A 90 -11.21 -17.68 1.14
N ASN A 91 -10.34 -18.28 1.96
CA ASN A 91 -10.63 -19.47 2.76
C ASN A 91 -11.49 -19.18 4.01
N GLN A 92 -11.71 -17.92 4.36
CA GLN A 92 -12.50 -17.47 5.51
C GLN A 92 -13.76 -16.72 5.09
N GLN A 93 -14.14 -16.79 3.81
CA GLN A 93 -15.35 -16.12 3.34
C GLN A 93 -16.58 -16.70 4.01
N PRO A 94 -17.46 -15.85 4.57
CA PRO A 94 -18.63 -16.33 5.27
C PRO A 94 -19.60 -17.01 4.29
N PRO A 95 -20.28 -18.10 4.73
CA PRO A 95 -21.07 -18.94 3.83
C PRO A 95 -22.34 -18.25 3.32
N ASN A 96 -22.87 -17.27 4.08
CA ASN A 96 -24.12 -16.59 3.75
C ASN A 96 -23.91 -15.49 2.67
N LYS A 97 -24.84 -15.40 1.71
CA LYS A 97 -24.81 -14.45 0.59
C LYS A 97 -24.79 -12.99 1.06
N ASP A 98 -25.47 -12.66 2.15
CA ASP A 98 -25.52 -11.29 2.66
C ASP A 98 -24.18 -10.86 3.28
N THR A 99 -23.49 -11.79 3.94
CA THR A 99 -22.19 -11.55 4.56
C THR A 99 -21.03 -11.54 3.58
N ARG A 100 -21.20 -12.07 2.35
CA ARG A 100 -20.18 -12.00 1.28
C ARG A 100 -19.93 -10.58 0.76
N ARG A 101 -20.80 -9.62 1.08
CA ARG A 101 -20.63 -8.22 0.70
C ARG A 101 -19.58 -7.50 1.56
N VAL A 102 -19.22 -8.06 2.71
CA VAL A 102 -18.15 -7.53 3.56
C VAL A 102 -16.82 -7.78 2.86
N ARG A 103 -16.08 -6.71 2.58
CA ARG A 103 -14.78 -6.78 1.89
C ARG A 103 -13.59 -6.75 2.85
N PHE A 104 -13.74 -6.11 4.01
CA PHE A 104 -12.66 -5.88 4.95
C PHE A 104 -13.07 -6.24 6.38
N LEU A 105 -12.10 -6.73 7.15
CA LEU A 105 -12.22 -7.03 8.58
C LEU A 105 -11.23 -6.16 9.37
N PRO A 106 -11.58 -5.74 10.59
CA PRO A 106 -10.62 -5.07 11.47
C PRO A 106 -9.48 -6.02 11.83
N GLN A 107 -8.29 -5.48 12.06
CA GLN A 107 -7.06 -6.22 12.40
C GLN A 107 -7.28 -7.31 13.45
N ALA A 108 -7.98 -6.99 14.54
CA ALA A 108 -8.26 -7.94 15.62
C ALA A 108 -9.04 -9.18 15.17
N ALA A 109 -9.89 -9.05 14.14
CA ALA A 109 -10.64 -10.16 13.55
C ALA A 109 -9.86 -10.89 12.44
N PHE A 110 -8.87 -10.22 11.83
CA PHE A 110 -8.06 -10.79 10.74
C PHE A 110 -6.94 -11.71 11.26
N ASP A 111 -6.09 -11.22 12.17
CA ASP A 111 -5.13 -12.05 12.91
C ASP A 111 -4.92 -11.45 14.31
N PRO A 112 -5.32 -12.16 15.38
CA PRO A 112 -5.13 -11.67 16.75
C PRO A 112 -3.65 -11.54 17.17
N ARG A 113 -2.70 -12.01 16.36
CA ARG A 113 -1.24 -11.92 16.61
C ARG A 113 -0.55 -10.82 15.80
N PHE A 114 -1.29 -10.05 14.99
CA PHE A 114 -0.69 -8.97 14.20
C PHE A 114 -0.35 -7.78 15.11
N GLU A 115 0.95 -7.51 15.27
CA GLU A 115 1.47 -6.33 15.95
C GLU A 115 2.00 -5.35 14.87
N VAL A 116 1.48 -4.12 14.86
CA VAL A 116 1.95 -3.08 13.93
C VAL A 116 3.20 -2.43 14.52
N GLY A 117 4.33 -2.52 13.81
CA GLY A 117 5.53 -1.73 14.11
C GLY A 117 5.25 -0.24 13.94
N ALA A 118 5.93 0.61 14.73
CA ALA A 118 5.66 2.04 14.84
C ALA A 118 5.29 2.70 13.50
N ALA A 119 4.10 3.33 13.45
CA ALA A 119 3.63 4.03 12.25
C ALA A 119 4.60 5.18 11.93
N ALA A 120 5.22 5.14 10.76
CA ALA A 120 5.96 6.28 10.25
C ALA A 120 4.93 7.31 9.77
N ASP A 121 4.71 8.37 10.56
CA ASP A 121 3.99 9.55 10.07
C ASP A 121 4.84 10.14 8.95
N ALA A 122 4.37 10.01 7.71
CA ALA A 122 4.93 10.73 6.57
C ALA A 122 4.58 12.21 6.76
N GLY A 123 5.36 12.87 7.62
CA GLY A 123 5.19 14.23 8.07
C GLY A 123 5.16 15.19 6.88
N HIS A 124 4.15 16.05 6.87
CA HIS A 124 4.08 17.21 6.02
C HIS A 124 5.24 18.15 6.38
N GLY A 125 6.30 18.15 5.57
CA GLY A 125 7.34 19.17 5.62
C GLY A 125 6.71 20.52 5.32
N ARG A 126 6.30 21.26 6.34
CA ARG A 126 6.01 22.69 6.23
C ARG A 126 7.36 23.38 6.04
N HIS A 127 7.65 23.80 4.81
CA HIS A 127 8.69 24.80 4.57
C HIS A 127 8.40 26.02 5.47
N PRO A 128 9.37 26.51 6.27
CA PRO A 128 9.21 27.79 6.92
C PRO A 128 9.17 28.87 5.84
N ALA A 129 8.09 29.65 5.81
CA ALA A 129 8.02 30.86 5.02
C ALA A 129 9.10 31.83 5.55
N SER A 130 10.12 32.08 4.74
CA SER A 130 11.10 33.13 5.00
C SER A 130 10.43 34.49 4.77
N ARG A 131 10.39 35.31 5.82
CA ARG A 131 10.37 36.77 5.75
C ARG A 131 11.46 37.28 6.66
#